data_AF-A0A6M4AWT4-F1
#
_entry.id   AF-A0A6M4AWT4-F1
#
_cell.length_a   1.000
_cell.length_b   1.000
_cell.length_c   1.000
_cell.angle_alpha   90.00
_cell.angle_beta   90.00
_cell.angle_gamma   90.00
#
_symmetry.space_group_name_H-M   'P 1'
#
loop_
_entity.id
_entity.type
_entity.pdbx_description
1 polymer ?
#
loop_
_entity_poly.entity_id
_entity_poly.type
_entity_poly.pdbx_seq_one_letter_code
_entity_poly.pdbx_strand_id
1 'polypeptide(L)'
;MNWLKRLLRPLATLVSIIASFMFVGAAHDWLPYWSTLAIFGMILLIITFVIFVHELGHALAFRWQGGTVDEFAVLFLAWRRSRQGKPGGMGWARRMGADIGGYVIGHFGATIRTRRKAIWVAAGGPLANGLLTILCLLAAWSINAMTAPDMPSSSATGLEIVAGSPPETADLGQLPDADEVQQIFDQVERIQKLEAAQAILVLIGLNSLMTGLLNLIPFSGSDGYAILRHWLQRRGRDG
;
A
#
# COMPACT_ATOMS: atom_id res chain seq x y z
N MET A 1 13.80 -22.06 21.35
CA MET A 1 12.80 -21.60 20.36
C MET A 1 11.78 -20.59 20.90
N ASN A 2 11.35 -20.66 22.18
CA ASN A 2 10.41 -19.67 22.75
C ASN A 2 11.04 -18.29 23.03
N TRP A 3 12.34 -18.23 23.34
CA TRP A 3 13.05 -16.97 23.58
C TRP A 3 13.18 -16.13 22.29
N LEU A 4 13.47 -16.78 21.16
CA LEU A 4 13.57 -16.12 19.84
C LEU A 4 12.24 -15.46 19.44
N LYS A 5 11.10 -16.13 19.66
CA LYS A 5 9.76 -15.57 19.40
C LYS A 5 9.43 -14.36 20.29
N ARG A 6 9.88 -14.39 21.56
CA ARG A 6 9.67 -13.29 22.51
C ARG A 6 10.50 -12.05 22.16
N LEU A 7 11.62 -12.22 21.46
CA LEU A 7 12.52 -11.13 21.06
C LEU A 7 12.18 -10.57 19.67
N LEU A 8 11.73 -11.42 18.73
CA LEU A 8 11.37 -10.99 17.37
C LEU A 8 10.11 -10.11 17.31
N ARG A 9 9.13 -10.34 18.18
CA ARG A 9 7.89 -9.55 18.19
C ARG A 9 8.09 -8.08 18.59
N PRO A 10 8.76 -7.74 19.70
CA PRO A 10 9.02 -6.34 20.05
C PRO A 10 9.95 -5.68 19.02
N LEU A 11 10.94 -6.41 18.47
CA LEU A 11 11.80 -5.90 17.41
C LEU A 11 11.00 -5.55 16.14
N ALA A 12 10.14 -6.45 15.66
CA ALA A 12 9.26 -6.18 14.53
C ALA A 12 8.31 -5.00 14.79
N THR A 13 7.82 -4.87 16.02
CA THR A 13 6.97 -3.74 16.43
C THR A 13 7.76 -2.43 16.39
N LEU A 14 8.98 -2.40 16.94
CA LEU A 14 9.85 -1.23 16.93
C LEU A 14 10.22 -0.79 15.49
N VAL A 15 10.61 -1.75 14.65
CA VAL A 15 10.90 -1.49 13.23
C VAL A 15 9.66 -0.92 12.52
N SER A 16 8.48 -1.46 12.81
CA SER A 16 7.22 -0.96 12.22
C SER A 16 6.90 0.47 12.68
N ILE A 17 7.15 0.81 13.94
CA ILE A 17 6.96 2.17 14.47
C ILE A 17 7.92 3.15 13.78
N ILE A 18 9.21 2.83 13.72
CA ILE A 18 10.22 3.69 13.08
C ILE A 18 9.88 3.88 11.60
N ALA A 19 9.57 2.81 10.88
CA ALA A 19 9.16 2.88 9.49
C ALA A 19 7.90 3.75 9.30
N SER A 20 6.94 3.69 10.23
CA SER A 20 5.74 4.53 10.18
C SER A 20 6.06 6.02 10.35
N PHE A 21 6.96 6.40 11.26
CA PHE A 21 7.38 7.80 11.42
C PHE A 21 8.15 8.31 10.20
N MET A 22 9.07 7.51 9.65
CA MET A 22 9.78 7.87 8.42
C MET A 22 8.80 8.04 7.24
N PHE A 23 7.77 7.20 7.18
CA PHE A 23 6.73 7.27 6.15
C PHE A 23 5.88 8.53 6.27
N VAL A 24 5.51 8.96 7.49
CA VAL A 24 4.81 10.23 7.73
C VAL A 24 5.68 11.41 7.30
N GLY A 25 6.96 11.41 7.66
CA GLY A 25 7.91 12.46 7.26
C GLY A 25 8.04 12.56 5.73
N ALA A 26 8.30 11.44 5.06
CA ALA A 26 8.38 11.39 3.61
C ALA A 26 7.08 11.83 2.92
N ALA A 27 5.92 11.46 3.46
CA ALA A 27 4.63 11.89 2.93
C ALA A 27 4.42 13.41 3.05
N HIS A 28 4.96 14.05 4.10
CA HIS A 28 4.90 15.50 4.26
C HIS A 28 5.78 16.23 3.24
N ASP A 29 6.97 15.70 2.96
CA ASP A 29 7.87 16.26 1.95
C ASP A 29 7.28 16.13 0.53
N TRP A 30 6.53 15.06 0.26
CA TRP A 30 5.89 14.82 -1.04
C TRP A 30 4.53 15.50 -1.21
N LEU A 31 3.87 15.89 -0.12
CA LEU A 31 2.56 16.55 -0.13
C LEU A 31 2.60 17.83 0.73
N PRO A 32 3.44 18.82 0.37
CA PRO A 32 3.72 19.99 1.22
C PRO A 32 2.50 20.88 1.47
N TYR A 33 1.47 20.77 0.63
CA TYR A 33 0.23 21.55 0.73
C TYR A 33 -0.87 20.87 1.57
N TRP A 34 -0.64 19.63 2.01
CA TRP A 34 -1.63 18.87 2.78
C TRP A 34 -1.44 19.12 4.27
N SER A 35 -2.55 19.33 4.99
CA SER A 35 -2.50 19.44 6.45
C SER A 35 -2.03 18.12 7.07
N THR A 36 -1.37 18.19 8.23
CA THR A 36 -0.95 16.99 8.99
C THR A 36 -2.12 16.02 9.24
N LEU A 37 -3.32 16.55 9.49
CA LEU A 37 -4.53 15.74 9.68
C LEU A 37 -4.94 15.02 8.39
N ALA A 38 -4.84 15.69 7.24
CA ALA A 38 -5.13 15.08 5.94
C ALA A 38 -4.11 13.97 5.60
N ILE A 39 -2.82 14.20 5.87
CA ILE A 39 -1.76 13.19 5.70
C ILE A 39 -2.05 11.98 6.61
N PHE A 40 -2.38 12.20 7.88
CA PHE A 40 -2.71 11.09 8.80
C PHE A 40 -3.93 10.29 8.33
N GLY A 41 -5.01 10.97 7.93
CA GLY A 41 -6.20 10.33 7.38
C GLY A 41 -5.91 9.53 6.11
N MET A 42 -5.08 10.06 5.22
CA MET A 42 -4.64 9.39 4.00
C MET A 42 -3.82 8.13 4.33
N ILE A 43 -2.88 8.20 5.28
CA ILE A 43 -2.07 7.04 5.68
C ILE A 43 -2.97 5.94 6.24
N LEU A 44 -3.94 6.27 7.10
CA LEU A 44 -4.92 5.29 7.61
C LEU A 44 -5.73 4.64 6.47
N LEU A 45 -6.13 5.43 5.48
CA LEU A 45 -6.83 4.93 4.29
C LEU A 45 -5.95 3.97 3.49
N ILE A 46 -4.68 4.34 3.25
CA ILE A 46 -3.70 3.51 2.53
C ILE A 46 -3.48 2.20 3.27
N ILE A 47 -3.25 2.23 4.59
CA ILE A 47 -3.05 1.01 5.39
C ILE A 47 -4.30 0.11 5.32
N THR A 48 -5.49 0.69 5.50
CA THR A 48 -6.75 -0.05 5.42
C THR A 48 -6.93 -0.69 4.05
N PHE A 49 -6.64 0.05 2.98
CA PHE A 49 -6.76 -0.43 1.61
C PHE A 49 -5.76 -1.54 1.30
N VAL A 50 -4.49 -1.39 1.71
CA VAL A 50 -3.45 -2.43 1.52
C VAL A 50 -3.81 -3.72 2.24
N ILE A 51 -4.30 -3.62 3.49
CA ILE A 51 -4.75 -4.80 4.24
C ILE A 51 -5.98 -5.42 3.56
N PHE A 52 -6.92 -4.61 3.09
CA PHE A 52 -8.07 -5.11 2.33
C PHE A 52 -7.63 -5.93 1.12
N VAL A 53 -6.68 -5.44 0.32
CA VAL A 53 -6.15 -6.17 -0.84
C VAL A 53 -5.44 -7.46 -0.41
N HIS A 54 -4.70 -7.43 0.69
CA HIS A 54 -4.04 -8.60 1.25
C HIS A 54 -5.05 -9.70 1.63
N GLU A 55 -6.06 -9.35 2.43
CA GLU A 55 -7.10 -10.30 2.83
C GLU A 55 -7.92 -10.76 1.61
N LEU A 56 -8.16 -9.87 0.63
CA LEU A 56 -8.83 -10.22 -0.61
C LEU A 56 -8.04 -11.28 -1.38
N GLY A 57 -6.71 -11.21 -1.37
CA GLY A 57 -5.82 -12.24 -1.91
C GLY A 57 -6.07 -13.62 -1.29
N HIS A 58 -6.16 -13.70 0.04
CA HIS A 58 -6.53 -14.94 0.73
C HIS A 58 -7.92 -15.43 0.34
N ALA A 59 -8.91 -14.53 0.33
CA ALA A 59 -10.28 -14.87 -0.01
C ALA A 59 -10.41 -15.42 -1.44
N LEU A 60 -9.76 -14.77 -2.41
CA LEU A 60 -9.73 -15.21 -3.80
C LEU A 60 -9.01 -16.54 -3.96
N ALA A 61 -7.84 -16.70 -3.33
CA ALA A 61 -7.13 -17.98 -3.33
C ALA A 61 -7.99 -19.09 -2.70
N PHE A 62 -8.71 -18.80 -1.62
CA PHE A 62 -9.62 -19.74 -0.98
C PHE A 62 -10.77 -20.16 -1.89
N ARG A 63 -11.39 -19.19 -2.58
CA ARG A 63 -12.45 -19.46 -3.57
C ARG A 63 -11.93 -20.26 -4.75
N TRP A 64 -10.75 -19.91 -5.27
CA TRP A 64 -10.13 -20.59 -6.40
C TRP A 64 -9.82 -22.07 -6.09
N GLN A 65 -9.49 -22.39 -4.84
CA GLN A 65 -9.29 -23.78 -4.39
C GLN A 65 -10.61 -24.55 -4.11
N GLY A 66 -11.77 -23.96 -4.43
CA GLY A 66 -13.10 -24.55 -4.26
C GLY A 66 -13.67 -24.41 -2.85
N GLY A 67 -13.17 -23.46 -2.06
CA GLY A 67 -13.70 -23.12 -0.74
C GLY A 67 -14.78 -22.03 -0.78
N THR A 68 -15.49 -21.87 0.34
CA THR A 68 -16.43 -20.76 0.55
C THR A 68 -15.98 -19.89 1.70
N VAL A 69 -15.91 -18.58 1.47
CA VAL A 69 -15.63 -17.57 2.49
C VAL A 69 -16.91 -17.27 3.28
N ASP A 70 -16.82 -17.40 4.60
CA ASP A 70 -17.89 -17.13 5.54
C ASP A 70 -17.76 -15.74 6.17
N GLU A 71 -16.53 -15.30 6.41
CA GLU A 71 -16.22 -14.03 7.04
C GLU A 71 -14.94 -13.45 6.46
N PHE A 72 -14.97 -12.14 6.23
CA PHE A 72 -13.89 -11.34 5.67
C PHE A 72 -13.75 -10.09 6.53
N ALA A 73 -12.61 -9.89 7.17
CA ALA A 73 -12.40 -8.79 8.10
C ALA A 73 -11.16 -7.98 7.72
N VAL A 74 -11.29 -6.66 7.79
CA VAL A 74 -10.22 -5.68 7.60
C VAL A 74 -10.27 -4.74 8.80
N LEU A 75 -9.18 -4.72 9.56
CA LEU A 75 -9.08 -4.02 10.83
C LEU A 75 -10.26 -4.41 11.76
N PHE A 76 -11.11 -3.45 12.08
CA PHE A 76 -12.25 -3.61 12.98
C PHE A 76 -13.56 -3.92 12.23
N LEU A 77 -13.59 -3.84 10.90
CA LEU A 77 -14.76 -4.09 10.08
C LEU A 77 -14.75 -5.52 9.55
N ALA A 78 -15.87 -6.22 9.66
CA ALA A 78 -16.05 -7.56 9.14
C ALA A 78 -17.34 -7.69 8.35
N TRP A 79 -17.24 -8.24 7.16
CA TRP A 79 -18.36 -8.74 6.38
C TRP A 79 -18.59 -10.21 6.69
N ARG A 80 -19.86 -10.59 6.87
CA ARG A 80 -20.27 -11.96 7.18
C ARG A 80 -21.31 -12.43 6.19
N ARG A 81 -21.12 -13.64 5.67
CA ARG A 81 -22.14 -14.33 4.89
C ARG A 81 -23.32 -14.72 5.78
N SER A 82 -24.54 -14.56 5.28
CA SER A 82 -25.72 -15.11 5.95
C SER A 82 -25.65 -16.64 5.96
N ARG A 83 -25.94 -17.24 7.11
CA ARG A 83 -25.94 -18.68 7.34
C ARG A 83 -27.24 -19.04 8.05
N GLN A 84 -27.90 -20.14 7.65
CA GLN A 84 -29.21 -20.61 8.12
C GLN A 84 -29.64 -20.01 9.48
N GLY A 85 -30.59 -19.07 9.45
CA GLY A 85 -31.17 -18.43 10.63
C GLY A 85 -30.44 -17.18 11.17
N LYS A 86 -29.31 -16.76 10.60
CA LYS A 86 -28.61 -15.53 10.99
C LYS A 86 -28.48 -14.56 9.80
N PRO A 87 -28.95 -13.30 9.95
CA PRO A 87 -28.70 -12.29 8.93
C PRO A 87 -27.19 -12.10 8.77
N GLY A 88 -26.74 -12.10 7.52
CA GLY A 88 -25.39 -11.67 7.18
C GLY A 88 -25.29 -10.15 7.21
N GLY A 89 -24.12 -9.62 6.89
CA GLY A 89 -23.93 -8.17 6.78
C GLY A 89 -22.61 -7.68 7.36
N MET A 90 -22.50 -6.36 7.42
CA MET A 90 -21.37 -5.67 8.00
C MET A 90 -21.50 -5.62 9.52
N GLY A 91 -20.38 -5.75 10.22
CA GLY A 91 -20.33 -5.56 11.67
C GLY A 91 -18.90 -5.52 12.17
N TRP A 92 -18.74 -5.50 13.49
CA TRP A 92 -17.43 -5.50 14.12
C TRP A 92 -16.72 -6.86 13.97
N ALA A 93 -15.40 -6.81 13.79
CA ALA A 93 -14.54 -7.98 13.77
C ALA A 93 -14.60 -8.71 15.12
N ARG A 94 -14.79 -10.03 15.10
CA ARG A 94 -14.95 -10.85 16.32
C ARG A 94 -13.61 -11.24 16.95
N ARG A 95 -12.50 -11.08 16.23
CA ARG A 95 -11.17 -11.55 16.64
C ARG A 95 -10.11 -10.45 16.66
N MET A 96 -10.42 -9.31 17.29
CA MET A 96 -9.51 -8.14 17.40
C MET A 96 -8.22 -8.37 18.23
N GLY A 97 -7.74 -9.61 18.42
CA GLY A 97 -6.58 -9.91 19.28
C GLY A 97 -5.55 -10.90 18.73
N ALA A 98 -5.80 -11.57 17.61
CA ALA A 98 -4.85 -12.52 17.02
C ALA A 98 -4.13 -11.95 15.78
N ASP A 99 -4.87 -11.24 14.92
CA ASP A 99 -4.39 -10.71 13.65
C ASP A 99 -4.73 -9.21 13.59
N ILE A 100 -3.71 -8.35 13.71
CA ILE A 100 -3.86 -6.89 13.84
C ILE A 100 -4.32 -6.25 12.51
N GLY A 101 -4.08 -6.93 11.39
CA GLY A 101 -4.47 -6.45 10.05
C GLY A 101 -5.89 -6.83 9.68
N GLY A 102 -6.19 -8.12 9.60
CA GLY A 102 -7.47 -8.64 9.12
C GLY A 102 -7.49 -10.15 9.20
N TYR A 103 -8.55 -10.77 8.70
CA TYR A 103 -8.58 -12.22 8.54
C TYR A 103 -9.66 -12.66 7.55
N VAL A 104 -9.45 -13.84 6.97
CA VAL A 104 -10.45 -14.57 6.19
C VAL A 104 -10.79 -15.90 6.87
N ILE A 105 -12.08 -16.14 7.10
CA ILE A 105 -12.58 -17.43 7.56
C ILE A 105 -13.44 -18.04 6.46
N GLY A 106 -13.20 -19.32 6.19
CA GLY A 106 -14.00 -20.10 5.27
C GLY A 106 -13.93 -21.58 5.56
N HIS A 107 -14.74 -22.34 4.83
CA HIS A 107 -14.74 -23.79 4.87
C HIS A 107 -14.61 -24.36 3.45
N PHE A 108 -13.93 -25.49 3.34
CA PHE A 108 -14.04 -26.36 2.18
C PHE A 108 -15.19 -27.32 2.47
N GLY A 109 -16.18 -27.43 1.59
CA GLY A 109 -17.36 -28.29 1.78
C GLY A 109 -16.99 -29.78 1.77
N ALA A 110 -17.52 -30.54 0.81
CA ALA A 110 -17.12 -31.95 0.63
C ALA A 110 -15.64 -32.14 0.20
N THR A 111 -14.96 -31.04 -0.14
CA THR A 111 -13.60 -31.06 -0.66
C THR A 111 -12.57 -31.20 0.46
N ILE A 112 -11.76 -32.26 0.41
CA ILE A 112 -10.66 -32.46 1.38
C ILE A 112 -9.65 -31.30 1.25
N ARG A 113 -9.35 -30.65 2.39
CA ARG A 113 -8.31 -29.63 2.46
C ARG A 113 -6.94 -30.28 2.29
N THR A 114 -6.40 -30.21 1.07
CA THR A 114 -5.02 -30.68 0.81
C THR A 114 -4.00 -29.64 1.29
N ARG A 115 -2.78 -30.09 1.60
CA ARG A 115 -1.69 -29.18 2.01
C ARG A 115 -1.34 -28.17 0.92
N ARG A 116 -1.38 -28.58 -0.35
CA ARG A 116 -1.16 -27.68 -1.49
C ARG A 116 -2.19 -26.56 -1.51
N LYS A 117 -3.47 -26.87 -1.27
CA LYS A 117 -4.53 -25.86 -1.15
C LYS A 117 -4.24 -24.88 -0.01
N ALA A 118 -3.80 -25.38 1.15
CA ALA A 118 -3.48 -24.53 2.29
C ALA A 118 -2.29 -23.59 2.01
N ILE A 119 -1.25 -24.07 1.31
CA ILE A 119 -0.12 -23.23 0.90
C ILE A 119 -0.57 -22.14 -0.07
N TRP A 120 -1.38 -22.46 -1.08
CA TRP A 120 -1.91 -21.47 -2.01
C TRP A 120 -2.79 -20.42 -1.34
N VAL A 121 -3.62 -20.84 -0.38
CA VAL A 121 -4.42 -19.90 0.41
C VAL A 121 -3.52 -18.97 1.21
N ALA A 122 -2.51 -19.48 1.90
CA ALA A 122 -1.58 -18.67 2.69
C ALA A 122 -0.71 -17.75 1.79
N ALA A 123 -0.35 -18.18 0.58
CA ALA A 123 0.36 -17.34 -0.37
C ALA A 123 -0.52 -16.24 -1.00
N GLY A 124 -1.84 -16.36 -0.90
CA GLY A 124 -2.79 -15.45 -1.55
C GLY A 124 -2.59 -13.98 -1.19
N GLY A 125 -2.47 -13.65 0.09
CA GLY A 125 -2.27 -12.27 0.56
C GLY A 125 -0.95 -11.65 0.10
N PRO A 126 0.21 -12.30 0.35
CA PRO A 126 1.50 -11.80 -0.12
C PRO A 126 1.57 -11.64 -1.65
N LEU A 127 0.98 -12.56 -2.42
CA LEU A 127 0.93 -12.45 -3.88
C LEU A 127 0.04 -11.28 -4.35
N ALA A 128 -1.12 -11.07 -3.72
CA ALA A 128 -1.99 -9.94 -4.05
C ALA A 128 -1.30 -8.61 -3.77
N ASN A 129 -0.55 -8.51 -2.66
CA ASN A 129 0.26 -7.34 -2.37
C ASN A 129 1.39 -7.13 -3.37
N GLY A 130 2.11 -8.20 -3.74
CA GLY A 130 3.14 -8.12 -4.78
C GLY A 130 2.59 -7.61 -6.11
N LEU A 131 1.40 -8.06 -6.51
CA LEU A 131 0.70 -7.57 -7.69
C LEU A 131 0.32 -6.09 -7.55
N LEU A 132 -0.26 -5.67 -6.43
CA LEU A 132 -0.59 -4.27 -6.17
C LEU A 132 0.64 -3.36 -6.24
N THR A 133 1.76 -3.77 -5.64
CA THR A 133 3.04 -3.05 -5.74
C THR A 133 3.43 -2.82 -7.20
N ILE A 134 3.42 -3.88 -8.02
CA ILE A 134 3.80 -3.77 -9.44
C ILE A 134 2.87 -2.78 -10.16
N LEU A 135 1.55 -2.89 -9.97
CA LEU A 135 0.57 -2.01 -10.61
C LEU A 135 0.75 -0.55 -10.20
N CYS A 136 0.95 -0.28 -8.90
CA CYS A 136 1.17 1.08 -8.41
C CYS A 136 2.46 1.69 -8.94
N LEU A 137 3.56 0.92 -8.99
CA LEU A 137 4.84 1.42 -9.51
C LEU A 137 4.78 1.68 -11.03
N LEU A 138 4.10 0.82 -11.79
CA LEU A 138 3.87 1.06 -13.22
C LEU A 138 3.00 2.30 -13.47
N ALA A 139 1.94 2.49 -12.67
CA ALA A 139 1.11 3.68 -12.75
C ALA A 139 1.89 4.95 -12.37
N ALA A 140 2.69 4.91 -11.29
CA ALA A 140 3.53 6.01 -10.86
C ALA A 140 4.58 6.37 -11.92
N TRP A 141 5.21 5.37 -12.54
CA TRP A 141 6.14 5.56 -13.65
C TRP A 141 5.45 6.20 -14.87
N SER A 142 4.22 5.78 -15.17
CA SER A 142 3.43 6.36 -16.26
C SER A 142 3.11 7.83 -16.02
N ILE A 143 2.78 8.22 -14.77
CA ILE A 143 2.57 9.63 -14.41
C ILE A 143 3.87 10.43 -14.54
N ASN A 144 4.99 9.89 -14.07
CA ASN A 144 6.30 10.53 -14.19
C ASN A 144 6.67 10.81 -15.65
N ALA A 145 6.29 9.92 -16.56
CA ALA A 145 6.49 10.12 -18.00
C ALA A 145 5.60 11.24 -18.58
N MET A 146 4.47 11.57 -17.95
CA MET A 146 3.57 12.67 -18.36
C MET A 146 3.98 14.02 -17.77
N THR A 147 4.67 14.02 -16.62
CA THR A 147 5.16 15.23 -15.95
C THR A 147 6.60 15.57 -16.30
N ALA A 148 7.34 14.64 -16.91
CA ALA A 148 8.67 14.91 -17.45
C ALA A 148 8.57 16.10 -18.41
N PRO A 149 9.34 17.19 -18.18
CA PRO A 149 9.34 18.29 -19.12
C PRO A 149 9.82 17.74 -20.46
N ASP A 150 9.02 17.92 -21.51
CA ASP A 150 9.60 18.15 -22.83
C ASP A 150 10.58 19.31 -22.60
N MET A 151 11.87 19.05 -22.65
CA MET A 151 12.87 20.10 -22.59
C MET A 151 13.01 20.62 -24.04
N PRO A 152 12.31 21.69 -24.47
CA PRO A 152 13.01 22.62 -25.32
C PRO A 152 14.17 23.10 -24.45
N SER A 153 15.36 23.06 -25.02
CA SER A 153 16.55 23.72 -24.51
C SER A 153 16.38 25.25 -24.59
N SER A 154 15.27 25.78 -24.06
CA SER A 154 15.13 27.18 -23.76
C SER A 154 15.93 27.42 -22.50
N SER A 155 17.17 27.83 -22.71
CA SER A 155 18.07 28.41 -21.74
C SER A 155 17.31 29.45 -20.94
N ALA A 156 16.73 29.05 -19.79
CA ALA A 156 16.29 30.00 -18.78
C ALA A 156 17.56 30.73 -18.34
N THR A 157 17.78 31.88 -18.96
CA THR A 157 18.83 32.82 -18.61
C THR A 157 18.44 33.28 -17.22
N GLY A 158 19.02 32.65 -16.19
CA GLY A 158 18.84 33.07 -14.82
C GLY A 158 19.25 34.53 -14.74
N LEU A 159 18.28 35.41 -14.46
CA LEU A 159 18.56 36.81 -14.25
C LEU A 159 19.23 36.95 -12.87
N GLU A 160 20.55 36.93 -12.86
CA GLU A 160 21.33 37.24 -11.66
C GLU A 160 21.23 38.74 -11.39
N ILE A 161 20.32 39.13 -10.49
CA ILE A 161 20.19 40.53 -10.07
C ILE A 161 21.29 40.82 -9.03
N VAL A 162 22.40 41.39 -9.51
CA VAL A 162 23.47 41.93 -8.66
C VAL A 162 23.06 43.32 -8.17
N ALA A 163 23.07 43.52 -6.84
CA ALA A 163 22.77 44.82 -6.26
C ALA A 163 23.83 45.87 -6.63
N GLY A 164 23.42 46.95 -7.31
CA GLY A 164 24.29 48.07 -7.67
C GLY A 164 24.55 48.29 -9.17
N SER A 165 24.08 47.39 -10.03
CA SER A 165 24.10 47.61 -11.47
C SER A 165 23.09 48.71 -11.85
N PRO A 166 23.42 49.67 -12.75
CA PRO A 166 22.42 50.57 -13.30
C PRO A 166 21.31 49.73 -13.94
N PRO A 167 20.05 50.19 -13.96
CA PRO A 167 19.01 49.46 -14.66
C PRO A 167 19.41 49.46 -16.14
N GLU A 168 20.05 48.38 -16.60
CA GLU A 168 19.85 47.95 -17.96
C GLU A 168 18.35 47.95 -18.12
N THR A 169 17.86 48.72 -19.10
CA THR A 169 16.51 48.56 -19.61
C THR A 169 16.47 47.14 -20.14
N ALA A 170 16.31 46.17 -19.23
CA ALA A 170 15.87 44.85 -19.55
C ALA A 170 14.67 45.11 -20.44
N ASP A 171 14.76 44.69 -21.70
CA ASP A 171 13.60 44.53 -22.52
C ASP A 171 12.68 43.64 -21.69
N LEU A 172 11.71 44.24 -21.01
CA LEU A 172 10.92 43.59 -19.95
C LEU A 172 10.00 42.51 -20.52
N GLY A 173 10.22 42.13 -21.78
CA GLY A 173 9.30 41.44 -22.63
C GLY A 173 7.99 42.22 -22.71
N GLN A 174 7.12 41.77 -23.58
CA GLN A 174 5.71 42.00 -23.34
C GLN A 174 5.34 41.16 -22.11
N LEU A 175 4.80 41.79 -21.06
CA LEU A 175 4.27 41.03 -19.92
C LEU A 175 3.25 40.01 -20.47
N PRO A 176 3.28 38.74 -19.99
CA PRO A 176 2.35 37.74 -20.46
C PRO A 176 0.92 38.23 -20.34
N ASP A 177 0.10 37.95 -21.34
CA ASP A 177 -1.33 38.32 -21.30
C ASP A 177 -2.04 37.57 -20.16
N ALA A 178 -3.18 38.07 -19.69
CA ALA A 178 -3.95 37.45 -18.61
C ALA A 178 -4.29 35.99 -18.92
N ASP A 179 -4.57 35.68 -20.19
CA ASP A 179 -4.82 34.32 -20.66
C ASP A 179 -3.58 33.43 -20.58
N GLU A 180 -2.39 33.96 -20.88
CA GLU A 180 -1.12 33.23 -20.76
C GLU A 180 -0.78 32.95 -19.29
N VAL A 181 -1.00 33.93 -18.42
CA VAL A 181 -0.83 33.76 -16.96
C VAL A 181 -1.76 32.69 -16.42
N GLN A 182 -3.03 32.68 -16.85
CA GLN A 182 -3.98 31.65 -16.44
C GLN A 182 -3.58 30.25 -16.90
N GLN A 183 -3.11 30.11 -18.14
CA GLN A 183 -2.62 28.83 -18.66
C GLN A 183 -1.43 28.29 -17.87
N ILE A 184 -0.52 29.17 -17.45
CA ILE A 184 0.62 28.80 -16.60
C ILE A 184 0.10 28.27 -15.24
N PHE A 185 -0.84 28.97 -14.61
CA PHE A 185 -1.41 28.52 -13.33
C PHE A 185 -2.13 27.17 -13.46
N ASP A 186 -2.94 26.98 -14.50
CA ASP A 186 -3.65 25.72 -14.75
C ASP A 186 -2.66 24.58 -15.01
N GLN A 187 -1.56 24.85 -15.73
CA GLN A 187 -0.49 23.87 -15.97
C GLN A 187 0.24 23.50 -14.68
N VAL A 188 0.60 24.48 -13.84
CA VAL A 188 1.24 24.24 -12.55
C VAL A 188 0.31 23.42 -11.64
N GLU A 189 -0.98 23.76 -11.55
CA GLU A 189 -1.95 23.02 -10.76
C GLU A 189 -2.09 21.57 -11.25
N ARG A 190 -2.12 21.36 -12.58
CA ARG A 190 -2.17 20.02 -13.18
C ARG A 190 -0.93 19.20 -12.81
N ILE A 191 0.27 19.77 -12.92
CA ILE A 191 1.53 19.08 -12.58
C ILE A 191 1.53 18.72 -11.10
N GLN A 192 1.18 19.66 -10.21
CA GLN A 192 1.09 19.40 -8.77
C GLN A 192 0.11 18.26 -8.43
N LYS A 193 -1.05 18.20 -9.09
CA LYS A 193 -2.01 17.09 -8.91
C LYS A 193 -1.44 15.75 -9.36
N LEU A 194 -0.70 15.73 -10.47
CA LEU A 194 -0.05 14.52 -10.98
C LEU A 194 1.07 14.05 -10.07
N GLU A 195 1.93 14.95 -9.58
CA GLU A 195 2.99 14.65 -8.62
C GLU A 195 2.41 14.09 -7.31
N ALA A 196 1.34 14.69 -6.79
CA ALA A 196 0.64 14.19 -5.61
C ALA A 196 0.07 12.78 -5.85
N ALA A 197 -0.56 12.53 -7.00
CA ALA A 197 -1.07 11.21 -7.36
C ALA A 197 0.05 10.17 -7.49
N GLN A 198 1.18 10.54 -8.09
CA GLN A 198 2.37 9.70 -8.17
C GLN A 198 2.90 9.34 -6.79
N ALA A 199 3.03 10.33 -5.89
CA ALA A 199 3.47 10.12 -4.52
C ALA A 199 2.54 9.13 -3.78
N ILE A 200 1.22 9.32 -3.88
CA ILE A 200 0.23 8.42 -3.27
C ILE A 200 0.37 6.99 -3.80
N LEU A 201 0.55 6.81 -5.12
CA LEU A 201 0.76 5.49 -5.72
C LEU A 201 2.03 4.82 -5.21
N VAL A 202 3.13 5.57 -5.10
CA VAL A 202 4.40 5.07 -4.54
C VAL A 202 4.20 4.66 -3.08
N LEU A 203 3.52 5.47 -2.27
CA LEU A 203 3.21 5.18 -0.87
C LEU A 203 2.38 3.89 -0.73
N ILE A 204 1.34 3.71 -1.56
CA ILE A 204 0.55 2.46 -1.61
C ILE A 204 1.44 1.28 -2.02
N GLY A 205 2.25 1.44 -3.06
CA GLY A 205 3.09 0.38 -3.61
C GLY A 205 4.14 -0.11 -2.61
N LEU A 206 4.81 0.82 -1.92
CA LEU A 206 5.80 0.53 -0.88
C LEU A 206 5.16 -0.14 0.34
N ASN A 207 4.04 0.39 0.82
CA ASN A 207 3.35 -0.19 1.97
C ASN A 207 2.82 -1.61 1.65
N SER A 208 2.31 -1.82 0.43
CA SER A 208 1.89 -3.15 -0.02
C SER A 208 3.06 -4.12 -0.08
N LEU A 209 4.21 -3.70 -0.61
CA LEU A 209 5.43 -4.50 -0.69
C LEU A 209 5.89 -4.92 0.70
N MET A 210 6.01 -3.96 1.62
CA MET A 210 6.42 -4.21 3.00
C MET A 210 5.46 -5.18 3.69
N THR A 211 4.15 -4.94 3.59
CA THR A 211 3.14 -5.82 4.18
C THR A 211 3.24 -7.24 3.62
N GLY A 212 3.41 -7.40 2.30
CA GLY A 212 3.56 -8.71 1.66
C GLY A 212 4.83 -9.44 2.11
N LEU A 213 5.98 -8.76 2.13
CA LEU A 213 7.26 -9.34 2.53
C LEU A 213 7.31 -9.68 4.02
N LEU A 214 6.83 -8.78 4.88
CA LEU A 214 6.80 -9.01 6.33
C LEU A 214 5.91 -10.20 6.67
N ASN A 215 4.79 -10.40 5.96
CA ASN A 215 3.91 -11.55 6.19
C ASN A 215 4.53 -12.89 5.72
N LEU A 216 5.59 -12.87 4.91
CA LEU A 216 6.36 -14.07 4.55
C LEU A 216 7.42 -14.46 5.61
N ILE A 217 7.71 -13.61 6.58
CA ILE A 217 8.62 -13.94 7.69
C ILE A 217 7.90 -14.93 8.63
N PRO A 218 8.47 -16.11 8.93
CA PRO A 218 7.75 -17.18 9.62
C PRO A 218 7.63 -16.96 11.14
N PHE A 219 6.73 -16.07 11.55
CA PHE A 219 6.30 -15.89 12.95
C PHE A 219 4.86 -16.38 13.17
N SER A 220 4.46 -16.59 14.42
CA SER A 220 3.10 -17.08 14.73
C SER A 220 2.03 -16.10 14.25
N GLY A 221 1.12 -16.57 13.38
CA GLY A 221 0.07 -15.73 12.76
C GLY A 221 0.43 -15.25 11.35
N SER A 222 1.69 -15.37 10.91
CA SER A 222 2.09 -15.01 9.55
C SER A 222 1.76 -16.08 8.51
N ASP A 223 1.65 -15.66 7.26
CA ASP A 223 1.51 -16.51 6.09
C ASP A 223 2.74 -17.36 5.86
N GLY A 224 3.93 -16.78 6.03
CA GLY A 224 5.20 -17.48 5.95
C GLY A 224 5.26 -18.67 6.90
N TYR A 225 4.73 -18.50 8.12
CA TYR A 225 4.61 -19.60 9.07
C TYR A 225 3.62 -20.67 8.61
N ALA A 226 2.45 -20.28 8.05
CA ALA A 226 1.47 -21.22 7.53
C ALA A 226 2.04 -22.04 6.34
N ILE A 227 2.73 -21.37 5.40
CA ILE A 227 3.42 -21.98 4.27
C ILE A 227 4.48 -22.97 4.76
N LEU A 228 5.39 -22.50 5.63
CA LEU A 228 6.48 -23.32 6.15
C LEU A 228 5.97 -24.54 6.91
N ARG A 229 4.93 -24.37 7.75
CA ARG A 229 4.31 -25.46 8.51
C ARG A 229 3.77 -26.55 7.58
N HIS A 230 3.05 -26.18 6.53
CA HIS A 230 2.50 -27.15 5.59
C HIS A 230 3.57 -27.81 4.71
N TRP A 231 4.67 -27.09 4.44
CA TRP A 231 5.81 -27.62 3.71
C TRP A 231 6.64 -28.61 4.53
N LEU A 232 7.00 -28.29 5.78
CA LEU A 232 7.79 -29.17 6.65
C LEU A 232 7.08 -30.47 6.99
N GLN A 233 5.76 -30.43 7.16
CA GLN A 233 4.96 -31.65 7.36
C GLN A 233 5.08 -32.65 6.19
N ARG A 234 5.51 -32.21 5.00
CA ARG A 234 5.78 -33.09 3.83
C ARG A 234 7.00 -33.97 4.06
N ARG A 235 8.06 -33.44 4.68
CA ARG A 235 9.33 -34.16 4.85
C ARG A 235 9.29 -35.25 5.93
N GLY A 236 8.42 -35.12 6.93
CA GLY A 236 8.32 -36.10 8.03
C GLY A 236 7.49 -37.37 7.74
N ARG A 237 7.09 -37.62 6.49
CA ARG A 237 6.43 -38.88 6.08
C ARG A 237 7.21 -39.66 5.01
N ASP A 238 8.26 -39.07 4.47
CA ASP A 238 9.07 -39.65 3.39
C ASP A 238 10.45 -40.10 3.92
N GLY A 239 10.60 -40.27 5.25
CA GLY A 239 11.82 -40.69 5.93
C GLY A 239 11.51 -41.63 7.09
#